data_AF-A0A8S3XC95-F1
#
_entry.id   AF-A0A8S3XC95-F1
#
_cell.length_a   1.000
_cell.length_b   1.000
_cell.length_c   1.000
_cell.angle_alpha   90.00
_cell.angle_beta   90.00
_cell.angle_gamma   90.00
#
_symmetry.space_group_name_H-M   'P 1'
#
loop_
_entity.id
_entity.type
_entity.pdbx_description
1 polymer ?
#
loop_
_entity_poly.entity_id
_entity_poly.type
_entity_poly.pdbx_seq_one_letter_code
_entity_poly.pdbx_strand_id
1 'polypeptide(L)'
;MLVTYLEASRDLCETDSILFGAAPAVCRIIGAKVSTAGRATGHSSAIPAWRRRIEERIAKARPLIGRLICFRSGNNRPRIVRTVRMAFAGTNVSLSQPDITQKLTERIDDLKQRIAAWGKRIRRYTERSTRFNQNRLFQSDQKRLYESLERPMVSGTGPAPNQADTVAFWRGLWSEPVNHSEGPWTEVVASQCAGITPMDPVIITPDDVAEAVRRAPNWKSPGLDGLHHYWLKGFMVCHSVLARQFQEALNQKSLPSLFTTGITHLVPKNQGQRCSASLLQLLKELHQRLPVNYKELESMVLLSLEEAIKAINSNTIIDVAEILGYTPEIIRQDNATVAHSTYK
;
A
#
# COMPACT_ATOMS: atom_id res chain seq x y z
N MET A 1 -12.54 -15.05 -28.97
CA MET A 1 -13.35 -13.93 -28.45
C MET A 1 -12.50 -12.72 -28.11
N LEU A 2 -11.50 -12.79 -27.22
CA LEU A 2 -10.67 -11.60 -26.92
C LEU A 2 -9.95 -11.05 -28.17
N VAL A 3 -9.36 -11.93 -28.98
CA VAL A 3 -8.64 -11.57 -30.22
C VAL A 3 -9.51 -10.75 -31.17
N THR A 4 -10.74 -11.19 -31.43
CA THR A 4 -11.68 -10.50 -32.34
C THR A 4 -12.08 -9.11 -31.84
N TYR A 5 -12.18 -8.92 -30.51
CA TYR A 5 -12.43 -7.59 -29.95
C TYR A 5 -11.20 -6.68 -30.04
N LEU A 6 -10.01 -7.23 -29.81
CA LEU A 6 -8.75 -6.47 -29.91
C LEU A 6 -8.44 -6.04 -31.35
N GLU A 7 -8.70 -6.89 -32.34
CA GLU A 7 -8.54 -6.56 -33.77
C GLU A 7 -9.49 -5.45 -34.22
N ALA A 8 -10.69 -5.38 -33.63
CA ALA A 8 -11.66 -4.33 -33.90
C ALA A 8 -11.37 -3.01 -33.15
N SER A 9 -10.41 -3.01 -32.22
CA SER A 9 -10.10 -1.84 -31.39
C SER A 9 -9.45 -0.72 -32.18
N ARG A 10 -10.05 0.47 -32.12
CA ARG A 10 -9.62 1.63 -32.91
C ARG A 10 -8.55 2.43 -32.19
N ASP A 11 -8.69 2.62 -30.88
CA ASP A 11 -7.80 3.46 -30.09
C ASP A 11 -7.37 2.80 -28.77
N LEU A 12 -6.45 3.48 -28.07
CA LEU A 12 -5.90 3.02 -26.80
C LEU A 12 -6.97 2.92 -25.69
N CYS A 13 -8.03 3.74 -25.74
CA CYS A 13 -9.09 3.74 -24.74
C CYS A 13 -10.02 2.54 -24.89
N GLU A 14 -10.38 2.19 -26.12
CA GLU A 14 -11.14 0.98 -26.45
C GLU A 14 -10.34 -0.26 -26.07
N THR A 15 -9.04 -0.31 -26.40
CA THR A 15 -8.16 -1.42 -26.02
C THR A 15 -8.11 -1.58 -24.50
N ASP A 16 -7.90 -0.50 -23.75
CA ASP A 16 -7.91 -0.53 -22.28
C ASP A 16 -9.23 -1.07 -21.72
N SER A 17 -10.35 -0.59 -22.25
CA SER A 17 -11.70 -1.04 -21.86
C SER A 17 -11.94 -2.52 -22.15
N ILE A 18 -11.47 -3.02 -23.30
CA ILE A 18 -11.54 -4.43 -23.68
C ILE A 18 -10.72 -5.28 -22.72
N LEU A 19 -9.48 -4.87 -22.41
CA LEU A 19 -8.60 -5.57 -21.47
C LEU A 19 -9.17 -5.58 -20.05
N PHE A 20 -9.70 -4.45 -19.60
CA PHE A 20 -10.39 -4.33 -18.32
C PHE A 20 -11.62 -5.24 -18.27
N GLY A 21 -12.40 -5.37 -19.35
CA GLY A 21 -13.54 -6.28 -19.42
C GLY A 21 -13.15 -7.76 -19.49
N ALA A 22 -12.02 -8.07 -20.12
CA ALA A 22 -11.49 -9.43 -20.24
C ALA A 22 -11.03 -10.00 -18.89
N ALA A 23 -10.36 -9.20 -18.06
CA ALA A 23 -9.87 -9.60 -16.75
C ALA A 23 -10.95 -10.23 -15.82
N PRO A 24 -12.08 -9.57 -15.50
CA PRO A 24 -13.15 -10.14 -14.69
C PRO A 24 -13.87 -11.29 -15.40
N ALA A 25 -13.93 -11.30 -16.74
CA ALA A 25 -14.49 -12.43 -17.49
C ALA A 25 -13.66 -13.71 -17.27
N VAL A 26 -12.33 -13.60 -17.34
CA VAL A 26 -11.41 -14.71 -17.02
C VAL A 26 -11.58 -15.16 -15.57
N CYS A 27 -11.64 -14.23 -14.61
CA CYS A 27 -11.90 -14.57 -13.22
C CYS A 27 -13.22 -15.36 -13.04
N ARG A 28 -14.29 -14.97 -13.74
CA ARG A 28 -15.58 -15.68 -13.70
C ARG A 28 -15.47 -17.09 -14.27
N ILE A 29 -14.78 -17.27 -15.40
CA ILE A 29 -14.57 -18.59 -16.03
C ILE A 29 -13.80 -19.53 -15.10
N ILE A 30 -12.79 -19.01 -14.40
CA ILE A 30 -11.97 -19.79 -13.45
C ILE A 30 -12.71 -20.04 -12.12
N GLY A 31 -13.90 -19.45 -11.92
CA GLY A 31 -14.65 -19.55 -10.67
C GLY A 31 -14.04 -18.72 -9.53
N ALA A 32 -13.17 -17.76 -9.84
CA ALA A 32 -12.63 -16.83 -8.86
C ALA A 32 -13.71 -15.83 -8.44
N LYS A 33 -13.90 -15.66 -7.12
CA LYS A 33 -14.84 -14.69 -6.56
C LYS A 33 -14.31 -13.27 -6.77
N VAL A 34 -14.72 -12.61 -7.84
CA VAL A 34 -14.51 -11.18 -8.02
C VAL A 34 -15.48 -10.43 -7.13
N SER A 35 -15.00 -9.90 -6.01
CA SER A 35 -15.81 -8.99 -5.19
C SER A 35 -16.01 -7.72 -5.99
N THR A 36 -17.26 -7.42 -6.39
CA THR A 36 -17.60 -6.11 -6.93
C THR A 36 -17.31 -5.06 -5.88
N ALA A 37 -16.53 -4.05 -6.25
CA ALA A 37 -16.11 -2.98 -5.36
C ALA A 37 -17.32 -2.15 -4.91
N GLY A 38 -17.87 -2.54 -3.77
CA GLY A 38 -18.83 -1.77 -2.96
C GLY A 38 -18.81 -2.19 -1.49
N ARG A 39 -18.10 -3.27 -1.17
CA ARG A 39 -17.84 -3.74 0.19
C ARG A 39 -16.43 -4.28 0.26
N ALA A 40 -15.45 -3.39 0.14
CA ALA A 40 -14.35 -3.50 1.10
C ALA A 40 -14.99 -3.20 2.46
N THR A 41 -15.74 -4.16 3.03
CA THR A 41 -15.88 -4.20 4.47
C THR A 41 -14.45 -4.19 4.92
N GLY A 42 -13.99 -3.07 5.49
CA GLY A 42 -12.67 -3.02 6.06
C GLY A 42 -12.51 -4.31 6.84
N HIS A 43 -11.35 -4.94 6.75
CA HIS A 43 -10.93 -5.80 7.83
C HIS A 43 -10.79 -4.92 9.08
N SER A 44 -11.91 -4.37 9.58
CA SER A 44 -12.15 -4.21 10.99
C SER A 44 -11.67 -5.52 11.56
N SER A 45 -10.70 -5.41 12.47
CA SER A 45 -10.16 -6.48 13.28
C SER A 45 -11.29 -7.06 14.13
N ALA A 46 -12.26 -7.67 13.47
CA ALA A 46 -13.49 -8.13 14.05
C ALA A 46 -13.07 -9.17 15.06
N ILE A 47 -13.30 -8.83 16.33
CA ILE A 47 -12.93 -9.64 17.48
C ILE A 47 -13.34 -11.08 17.16
N PRO A 48 -12.38 -12.03 17.14
CA PRO A 48 -12.66 -13.40 16.72
C PRO A 48 -13.83 -13.98 17.50
N ALA A 49 -14.66 -14.79 16.84
CA ALA A 49 -15.86 -15.34 17.46
C ALA A 49 -15.57 -16.11 18.77
N TRP A 50 -14.41 -16.76 18.87
CA TRP A 50 -13.98 -17.42 20.11
C TRP A 50 -13.74 -16.42 21.25
N ARG A 51 -13.19 -15.24 20.97
CA ARG A 51 -12.86 -14.22 21.96
C ARG A 51 -14.13 -13.59 22.51
N ARG A 52 -15.05 -13.22 21.60
CA ARG A 52 -16.37 -12.69 21.95
C ARG A 52 -17.15 -13.64 22.88
N ARG A 53 -17.20 -14.94 22.55
CA ARG A 53 -17.88 -15.95 23.38
C ARG A 53 -17.30 -16.06 24.79
N ILE A 54 -15.98 -15.90 24.96
CA ILE A 54 -15.35 -15.97 26.29
C ILE A 54 -15.57 -14.66 27.06
N GLU A 55 -15.47 -13.52 26.39
CA GLU A 55 -15.75 -12.20 26.97
C GLU A 55 -17.21 -12.11 27.43
N GLU A 56 -18.17 -12.61 26.66
CA GLU A 56 -19.59 -12.70 27.05
C GLU A 56 -19.80 -13.56 28.31
N ARG A 57 -19.08 -14.68 28.45
CA ARG A 57 -19.14 -15.52 29.66
C ARG A 57 -18.62 -14.78 30.88
N ILE A 58 -17.50 -14.06 30.73
CA ILE A 58 -16.95 -13.20 31.79
C ILE A 58 -17.94 -12.09 32.14
N ALA A 59 -18.53 -11.43 31.14
CA ALA A 59 -19.49 -10.35 31.32
C ALA A 59 -20.78 -10.81 32.03
N LYS A 60 -21.21 -12.06 31.83
CA LYS A 60 -22.36 -12.65 32.55
C LYS A 60 -21.99 -13.07 33.99
N ALA A 61 -20.78 -13.58 34.21
CA ALA A 61 -20.35 -14.06 35.52
C ALA A 61 -20.06 -12.94 36.53
N ARG A 62 -19.47 -11.82 36.10
CA ARG A 62 -19.17 -10.66 36.96
C ARG A 62 -20.39 -10.08 37.71
N PRO A 63 -21.51 -9.73 37.05
CA PRO A 63 -22.69 -9.20 37.74
C PRO A 63 -23.36 -10.26 38.61
N LEU A 64 -23.24 -11.55 38.27
CA LEU A 64 -23.74 -12.63 39.10
C LEU A 64 -23.00 -12.72 40.43
N ILE A 65 -21.66 -12.62 40.42
CA ILE A 65 -20.85 -12.53 41.64
C ILE A 65 -21.30 -11.34 42.51
N GLY A 66 -21.47 -10.16 41.91
CA GLY A 66 -21.94 -8.97 42.64
C GLY A 66 -23.30 -9.20 43.33
N ARG A 67 -24.25 -9.84 42.64
CA ARG A 67 -25.57 -10.16 43.20
C ARG A 67 -25.51 -11.20 44.32
N LEU A 68 -24.64 -12.21 44.21
CA LEU A 68 -24.42 -13.21 45.26
C LEU A 68 -23.79 -12.57 46.52
N ILE A 69 -22.85 -11.65 46.34
CA ILE A 69 -22.27 -10.86 47.44
C ILE A 69 -23.34 -10.00 48.12
N CYS A 70 -24.15 -9.26 47.34
CA CYS A 70 -25.23 -8.44 47.92
C CYS A 70 -26.23 -9.28 48.73
N PHE A 71 -26.62 -10.46 48.23
CA PHE A 71 -27.50 -11.37 48.96
C PHE A 71 -26.86 -11.88 50.25
N ARG A 72 -25.58 -12.27 50.21
CA ARG A 72 -24.80 -12.69 51.40
C ARG A 72 -24.72 -11.57 52.45
N SER A 73 -24.65 -10.31 52.03
CA SER A 73 -24.66 -9.14 52.92
C SER A 73 -26.05 -8.80 53.50
N GLY A 74 -27.08 -9.63 53.27
CA GLY A 74 -28.43 -9.45 53.83
C GLY A 74 -29.42 -8.71 52.93
N ASN A 75 -29.08 -8.46 51.66
CA ASN A 75 -29.99 -7.78 50.74
C ASN A 75 -31.00 -8.76 50.11
N ASN A 76 -32.23 -8.73 50.62
CA ASN A 76 -33.32 -9.63 50.22
C ASN A 76 -34.30 -9.02 49.20
N ARG A 77 -33.89 -8.01 48.43
CA ARG A 77 -34.76 -7.45 47.36
C ARG A 77 -35.21 -8.56 46.39
N PRO A 78 -36.50 -8.61 45.99
CA PRO A 78 -37.05 -9.72 45.17
C PRO A 78 -36.26 -10.01 43.88
N ARG A 79 -35.72 -8.97 43.23
CA ARG A 79 -34.88 -9.11 42.01
C ARG A 79 -33.56 -9.85 42.27
N ILE A 80 -32.93 -9.61 43.43
CA ILE A 80 -31.69 -10.28 43.84
C ILE A 80 -32.00 -11.73 44.17
N VAL A 81 -33.01 -11.98 45.01
CA VAL A 81 -33.46 -13.33 45.39
C VAL A 81 -33.80 -14.18 44.16
N ARG A 82 -34.54 -13.63 43.18
CA ARG A 82 -34.84 -14.31 41.92
C ARG A 82 -33.56 -14.69 41.16
N THR A 83 -32.59 -13.80 41.11
CA THR A 83 -31.31 -14.08 40.42
C THR A 83 -30.51 -15.16 41.14
N VAL A 84 -30.47 -15.13 42.48
CA VAL A 84 -29.79 -16.15 43.29
C VAL A 84 -30.46 -17.51 43.10
N ARG A 85 -31.81 -17.60 43.13
CA ARG A 85 -32.53 -18.85 42.83
C ARG A 85 -32.17 -19.39 41.45
N MET A 86 -32.09 -18.53 40.44
CA MET A 86 -31.67 -18.94 39.08
C MET A 86 -30.20 -19.40 39.03
N ALA A 87 -29.32 -18.83 39.87
CA ALA A 87 -27.91 -19.22 39.95
C ALA A 87 -27.68 -20.65 40.48
N PHE A 88 -28.64 -21.12 41.30
CA PHE A 88 -28.72 -22.46 41.88
C PHE A 88 -29.84 -23.30 41.23
N ALA A 89 -30.44 -22.86 40.12
CA ALA A 89 -31.45 -23.65 39.43
C ALA A 89 -30.86 -24.98 38.94
N GLY A 90 -31.52 -26.09 39.27
CA GLY A 90 -31.04 -27.45 38.98
C GLY A 90 -30.01 -27.99 39.98
N THR A 91 -29.74 -27.25 41.06
CA THR A 91 -29.00 -27.76 42.23
C THR A 91 -29.97 -28.00 43.39
N ASN A 92 -29.70 -28.97 44.26
CA ASN A 92 -30.52 -29.29 45.44
C ASN A 92 -30.34 -28.28 46.60
N VAL A 93 -30.12 -27.00 46.28
CA VAL A 93 -29.83 -25.94 47.25
C VAL A 93 -31.06 -25.06 47.45
N SER A 94 -31.60 -25.06 48.66
CA SER A 94 -32.68 -24.16 49.06
C SER A 94 -32.11 -22.95 49.79
N LEU A 95 -32.66 -21.75 49.51
CA LEU A 95 -32.22 -20.50 50.15
C LEU A 95 -32.55 -20.43 51.64
N SER A 96 -33.41 -21.32 52.13
CA SER A 96 -33.80 -21.43 53.54
C SER A 96 -32.92 -22.38 54.35
N GLN A 97 -31.94 -23.05 53.73
CA GLN A 97 -31.05 -23.97 54.43
C GLN A 97 -30.06 -23.19 55.32
N PRO A 98 -29.68 -23.73 56.50
CA PRO A 98 -28.74 -23.07 57.41
C PRO A 98 -27.33 -22.93 56.82
N ASP A 99 -26.97 -23.78 55.85
CA ASP A 99 -25.65 -23.79 55.19
C ASP A 99 -25.56 -22.90 53.93
N ILE A 100 -26.60 -22.10 53.65
CA ILE A 100 -26.66 -21.27 52.43
C ILE A 100 -25.48 -20.30 52.30
N THR A 101 -24.99 -19.75 53.41
CA THR A 101 -23.85 -18.82 53.43
C THR A 101 -22.56 -19.47 52.93
N GLN A 102 -22.35 -20.74 53.28
CA GLN A 102 -21.20 -21.52 52.81
C GLN A 102 -21.34 -21.81 51.31
N LYS A 103 -22.51 -22.31 50.88
CA LYS A 103 -22.79 -22.60 49.47
C LYS A 103 -22.70 -21.36 48.56
N LEU A 104 -23.09 -20.19 49.07
CA LEU A 104 -22.90 -18.91 48.38
C LEU A 104 -21.42 -18.58 48.19
N THR A 105 -20.60 -18.83 49.21
CA THR A 105 -19.16 -18.59 49.17
C THR A 105 -18.48 -19.50 48.15
N GLU A 106 -18.77 -20.79 48.20
CA GLU A 106 -18.29 -21.78 47.23
C GLU A 106 -18.66 -21.40 45.80
N ARG A 107 -19.91 -20.97 45.58
CA ARG A 107 -20.38 -20.53 44.26
C ARG A 107 -19.71 -19.25 43.77
N ILE A 108 -19.46 -18.30 44.66
CA ILE A 108 -18.70 -17.08 44.33
C ILE A 108 -17.28 -17.45 43.91
N ASP A 109 -16.63 -18.35 44.64
CA ASP A 109 -15.25 -18.75 44.37
C ASP A 109 -15.12 -19.59 43.09
N ASP A 110 -16.07 -20.50 42.82
CA ASP A 110 -16.18 -21.19 41.52
C ASP A 110 -16.26 -20.17 40.35
N LEU A 111 -17.13 -19.17 40.47
CA LEU A 111 -17.26 -18.14 39.43
C LEU A 111 -15.98 -17.30 39.26
N LYS A 112 -15.28 -16.96 40.35
CA LYS A 112 -13.98 -16.28 40.30
C LYS A 112 -12.92 -17.15 39.60
N GLN A 113 -12.83 -18.43 39.96
CA GLN A 113 -11.91 -19.38 39.33
C GLN A 113 -12.19 -19.54 37.83
N ARG A 114 -13.47 -19.62 37.44
CA ARG A 114 -13.89 -19.69 36.03
C ARG A 114 -13.52 -18.41 35.25
N ILE A 115 -13.72 -17.23 35.84
CA ILE A 115 -13.29 -15.95 35.22
C ILE A 115 -11.77 -15.95 35.02
N ALA A 116 -10.99 -16.37 36.03
CA ALA A 116 -9.54 -16.45 35.93
C ALA A 116 -9.10 -17.44 34.83
N ALA A 117 -9.73 -18.61 34.75
CA ALA A 117 -9.47 -19.61 33.72
C ALA A 117 -9.82 -19.10 32.31
N TRP A 118 -10.95 -18.41 32.16
CA TRP A 118 -11.36 -17.77 30.90
C TRP A 118 -10.39 -16.66 30.47
N GLY A 119 -9.92 -15.84 31.41
CA GLY A 119 -8.89 -14.83 31.15
C GLY A 119 -7.57 -15.45 30.67
N LYS A 120 -7.10 -16.52 31.35
CA LYS A 120 -5.93 -17.29 30.90
C LYS A 120 -6.12 -17.87 29.50
N ARG A 121 -7.33 -18.35 29.18
CA ARG A 121 -7.67 -18.89 27.86
C ARG A 121 -7.61 -17.81 26.77
N ILE A 122 -8.13 -16.61 27.04
CA ILE A 122 -8.03 -15.47 26.11
C ILE A 122 -6.55 -15.17 25.83
N ARG A 123 -5.74 -14.99 26.90
CA ARG A 123 -4.31 -14.71 26.76
C ARG A 123 -3.60 -15.77 25.91
N ARG A 124 -3.77 -17.05 26.22
CA ARG A 124 -3.15 -18.17 25.49
C ARG A 124 -3.52 -18.17 24.01
N TYR A 125 -4.79 -17.93 23.68
CA TYR A 125 -5.26 -17.96 22.30
C TYR A 125 -4.79 -16.74 21.51
N THR A 126 -4.77 -15.56 22.13
CA THR A 126 -4.18 -14.36 21.54
C THR A 126 -2.71 -14.57 21.26
N GLU A 127 -1.92 -15.03 22.24
CA GLU A 127 -0.49 -15.29 22.06
C GLU A 127 -0.23 -16.33 20.96
N ARG A 128 -1.02 -17.41 20.90
CA ARG A 128 -0.90 -18.40 19.82
C ARG A 128 -1.17 -17.79 18.45
N SER A 129 -2.22 -16.97 18.33
CA SER A 129 -2.56 -16.31 17.08
C SER A 129 -1.47 -15.33 16.65
N THR A 130 -0.94 -14.55 17.60
CA THR A 130 0.16 -13.62 17.35
C THR A 130 1.41 -14.37 16.91
N ARG A 131 1.82 -15.42 17.63
CA ARG A 131 2.98 -16.26 17.27
C ARG A 131 2.83 -16.89 15.89
N PHE A 132 1.64 -17.42 15.57
CA PHE A 132 1.37 -17.97 14.24
C PHE A 132 1.56 -16.91 13.14
N ASN A 133 0.99 -15.72 13.34
CA ASN A 133 1.11 -14.62 12.37
C ASN A 133 2.56 -14.13 12.24
N GLN A 134 3.28 -13.98 13.36
CA GLN A 134 4.69 -13.58 13.37
C GLN A 134 5.57 -14.61 12.67
N ASN A 135 5.39 -15.90 12.96
CA ASN A 135 6.14 -16.97 12.30
C ASN A 135 5.87 -17.02 10.79
N ARG A 136 4.60 -16.86 10.39
CA ARG A 136 4.24 -16.78 8.97
C ARG A 136 4.89 -15.58 8.30
N LEU A 137 4.87 -14.41 8.95
CA LEU A 137 5.50 -13.20 8.45
C LEU A 137 7.01 -13.36 8.37
N PHE A 138 7.64 -14.00 9.36
CA PHE A 138 9.08 -14.32 9.34
C PHE A 138 9.45 -15.17 8.13
N GLN A 139 8.67 -16.21 7.83
CA GLN A 139 8.95 -17.08 6.67
C GLN A 139 8.75 -16.36 5.33
N SER A 140 7.77 -15.48 5.22
CA SER A 140 7.46 -14.78 3.96
C SER A 140 8.24 -13.49 3.73
N ASP A 141 8.46 -12.69 4.79
CA ASP A 141 9.01 -11.34 4.74
C ASP A 141 9.59 -10.94 6.12
N GLN A 142 10.85 -11.35 6.35
CA GLN A 142 11.56 -11.11 7.61
C GLN A 142 11.70 -9.62 7.92
N LYS A 143 11.96 -8.80 6.89
CA LYS A 143 12.13 -7.35 7.02
C LYS A 143 10.89 -6.71 7.61
N ARG A 144 9.71 -7.06 7.10
CA ARG A 144 8.43 -6.56 7.65
C ARG A 144 8.20 -6.97 9.11
N LEU A 145 8.63 -8.16 9.52
CA LEU A 145 8.52 -8.56 10.93
C LEU A 145 9.38 -7.66 11.80
N TYR A 146 10.67 -7.49 11.48
CA TYR A 146 11.56 -6.64 12.26
C TYR A 146 11.10 -5.19 12.28
N GLU A 147 10.66 -4.64 11.15
CA GLU A 147 10.05 -3.31 11.09
C GLU A 147 8.84 -3.19 12.03
N SER A 148 7.99 -4.22 12.11
CA SER A 148 6.82 -4.22 13.00
C SER A 148 7.18 -4.30 14.49
N LEU A 149 8.34 -4.88 14.83
CA LEU A 149 8.85 -5.00 16.20
C LEU A 149 9.55 -3.71 16.65
N GLU A 150 10.33 -3.10 15.76
CA GLU A 150 11.03 -1.83 16.01
C GLU A 150 10.08 -0.64 16.02
N ARG A 151 9.02 -0.69 15.19
CA ARG A 151 8.03 0.37 15.02
C ARG A 151 6.64 -0.19 15.29
N PRO A 152 6.26 -0.39 16.57
CA PRO A 152 4.87 -0.68 16.88
C PRO A 152 4.00 0.42 16.28
N MET A 153 2.93 0.04 15.57
CA MET A 153 2.00 0.94 14.86
C MET A 153 1.65 2.15 15.73
N VAL A 154 2.38 3.25 15.57
CA VAL A 154 1.98 4.54 16.13
C VAL A 154 0.82 4.97 15.26
N SER A 155 -0.38 4.79 15.77
CA SER A 155 -1.56 5.41 15.18
C SER A 155 -1.33 6.92 15.28
N GLY A 156 -0.87 7.54 14.19
CA GLY A 156 -0.58 8.96 14.15
C GLY A 156 -1.81 9.74 14.63
N THR A 157 -1.71 10.32 15.83
CA THR A 157 -2.78 11.01 16.54
C THR A 157 -3.05 12.41 16.01
N GLY A 158 -2.30 12.87 14.99
CA GLY A 158 -2.53 14.15 14.33
C GLY A 158 -3.72 14.11 13.37
N PRO A 159 -4.53 15.20 13.29
CA PRO A 159 -5.59 15.31 12.30
C PRO A 159 -5.00 15.19 10.88
N ALA A 160 -5.73 14.51 9.99
CA ALA A 160 -5.37 14.47 8.58
C ALA A 160 -5.43 15.90 8.01
N PRO A 161 -4.51 16.28 7.09
CA PRO A 161 -4.61 17.57 6.42
C PRO A 161 -5.92 17.67 5.66
N ASN A 162 -6.52 18.86 5.65
CA ASN A 162 -7.74 19.14 4.92
C ASN A 162 -7.50 18.95 3.41
N GLN A 163 -8.44 18.28 2.74
CA GLN A 163 -8.38 18.00 1.31
C GLN A 163 -8.36 19.29 0.50
N ALA A 164 -9.19 20.27 0.85
CA ALA A 164 -9.29 21.54 0.13
C ALA A 164 -7.96 22.30 0.16
N ASP A 165 -7.36 22.42 1.35
CA ASP A 165 -6.09 23.13 1.55
C ASP A 165 -4.94 22.43 0.81
N THR A 166 -4.96 21.09 0.77
CA THR A 166 -3.96 20.32 0.04
C THR A 166 -4.10 20.50 -1.48
N VAL A 167 -5.32 20.51 -2.00
CA VAL A 167 -5.58 20.73 -3.43
C VAL A 167 -5.19 22.15 -3.83
N ALA A 168 -5.56 23.16 -3.03
CA ALA A 168 -5.21 24.55 -3.29
C ALA A 168 -3.69 24.75 -3.34
N PHE A 169 -2.97 24.19 -2.37
CA PHE A 169 -1.51 24.23 -2.33
C PHE A 169 -0.87 23.64 -3.60
N TRP A 170 -1.25 22.43 -4.00
CA TRP A 170 -0.65 21.79 -5.18
C TRP A 170 -1.10 22.42 -6.50
N ARG A 171 -2.32 22.93 -6.58
CA ARG A 171 -2.81 23.65 -7.75
C ARG A 171 -1.99 24.92 -8.00
N GLY A 172 -1.69 25.69 -6.97
CA GLY A 172 -0.86 26.89 -7.09
C GLY A 172 0.55 26.59 -7.59
N LEU A 173 1.10 25.42 -7.26
CA LEU A 173 2.45 25.03 -7.72
C LEU A 173 2.49 24.50 -9.15
N TRP A 174 1.49 23.70 -9.55
CA TRP A 174 1.54 22.91 -10.79
C TRP A 174 0.58 23.35 -11.89
N SER A 175 -0.50 24.06 -11.54
CA SER A 175 -1.57 24.40 -12.51
C SER A 175 -1.55 25.87 -12.92
N GLU A 176 -0.87 26.73 -12.16
CA GLU A 176 -0.70 28.13 -12.54
C GLU A 176 0.46 28.23 -13.53
N PRO A 177 0.22 28.67 -14.78
CA PRO A 177 1.29 28.80 -15.76
C PRO A 177 2.23 29.92 -15.32
N VAL A 178 3.47 29.54 -14.98
CA VAL A 178 4.55 30.49 -14.70
C VAL A 178 5.32 30.72 -15.99
N ASN A 179 5.42 31.97 -16.42
CA ASN A 179 6.28 32.33 -17.55
C ASN A 179 7.74 32.23 -17.08
N HIS A 180 8.44 31.18 -17.50
CA HIS A 180 9.87 31.06 -17.29
C HIS A 180 10.59 31.80 -18.42
N SER A 181 11.41 32.80 -18.07
CA SER A 181 12.40 33.36 -19.00
C SER A 181 13.53 32.35 -19.15
N GLU A 182 13.78 31.87 -20.35
CA GLU A 182 14.96 31.05 -20.61
C GLU A 182 16.23 31.84 -20.27
N GLY A 183 17.15 31.22 -19.54
CA GLY A 183 18.41 31.85 -19.18
C GLY A 183 19.45 31.67 -20.29
N PRO A 184 20.53 32.47 -20.31
CA PRO A 184 21.59 32.37 -21.33
C PRO A 184 22.24 30.99 -21.47
N TRP A 185 22.08 30.12 -20.47
CA TRP A 185 22.58 28.76 -20.49
C TRP A 185 21.89 27.86 -21.53
N THR A 186 20.64 28.15 -21.93
CA THR A 186 19.95 27.33 -22.96
C THR A 186 20.61 27.48 -24.33
N GLU A 187 21.06 28.69 -24.67
CA GLU A 187 21.84 28.97 -25.90
C GLU A 187 23.20 28.27 -25.87
N VAL A 188 23.88 28.28 -24.72
CA VAL A 188 25.15 27.56 -24.53
C VAL A 188 24.95 26.06 -24.75
N VAL A 189 23.93 25.46 -24.14
CA VAL A 189 23.62 24.03 -24.31
C VAL A 189 23.21 23.73 -25.75
N ALA A 190 22.39 24.57 -26.39
CA ALA A 190 21.99 24.40 -27.78
C ALA A 190 23.20 24.42 -28.73
N SER A 191 24.17 25.33 -28.51
CA SER A 191 25.40 25.37 -29.31
C SER A 191 26.29 24.15 -29.10
N GLN A 192 26.40 23.64 -27.86
CA GLN A 192 27.14 22.42 -27.55
C GLN A 192 26.48 21.17 -28.16
N CYS A 193 25.14 21.16 -28.24
CA CYS A 193 24.39 20.05 -28.85
C CYS A 193 24.29 20.14 -30.38
N ALA A 194 24.73 21.22 -31.02
CA ALA A 194 24.58 21.43 -32.47
C ALA A 194 25.32 20.38 -33.33
N GLY A 195 26.39 19.78 -32.79
CA GLY A 195 27.14 18.70 -33.45
C GLY A 195 26.60 17.30 -33.19
N ILE A 196 25.59 17.14 -32.32
CA ILE A 196 25.04 15.83 -31.95
C ILE A 196 24.04 15.41 -33.02
N THR A 197 24.25 14.21 -33.58
CA THR A 197 23.30 13.64 -34.55
C THR A 197 21.93 13.44 -33.89
N PRO A 198 20.84 13.89 -34.51
CA PRO A 198 19.49 13.65 -34.00
C PRO A 198 19.25 12.17 -33.78
N MET A 199 18.53 11.83 -32.71
CA MET A 199 18.12 10.47 -32.44
C MET A 199 17.24 9.92 -33.58
N ASP A 200 17.45 8.66 -33.95
CA ASP A 200 16.62 7.97 -34.93
C ASP A 200 15.15 7.91 -34.48
N PRO A 201 14.20 7.86 -35.42
CA PRO A 201 12.79 7.73 -35.08
C PRO A 201 12.53 6.49 -34.21
N VAL A 202 11.87 6.68 -33.07
CA VAL A 202 11.47 5.58 -32.19
C VAL A 202 10.41 4.73 -32.90
N ILE A 203 10.71 3.45 -33.10
CA ILE A 203 9.79 2.45 -33.64
C ILE A 203 9.44 1.48 -32.52
N ILE A 204 8.16 1.42 -32.16
CA ILE A 204 7.64 0.51 -31.14
C ILE A 204 7.20 -0.79 -31.81
N THR A 205 7.86 -1.89 -31.44
CA THR A 205 7.53 -3.24 -31.90
C THR A 205 6.73 -4.02 -30.85
N PRO A 206 6.05 -5.12 -31.24
CA PRO A 206 5.38 -6.00 -30.28
C PRO A 206 6.34 -6.60 -29.24
N ASP A 207 7.60 -6.84 -29.62
CA ASP A 207 8.62 -7.37 -28.72
C ASP A 207 9.01 -6.36 -27.64
N ASP A 208 9.02 -5.07 -27.96
CA ASP A 208 9.26 -3.99 -26.99
C ASP A 208 8.16 -3.95 -25.92
N VAL A 209 6.89 -4.09 -26.35
CA VAL A 209 5.75 -4.18 -25.44
C VAL A 209 5.86 -5.43 -24.56
N ALA A 210 6.21 -6.58 -25.15
CA ALA A 210 6.37 -7.82 -24.41
C ALA A 210 7.47 -7.71 -23.34
N GLU A 211 8.61 -7.12 -23.68
CA GLU A 211 9.74 -6.93 -22.78
C GLU A 211 9.43 -5.92 -21.67
N ALA A 212 8.78 -4.80 -21.99
CA ALA A 212 8.33 -3.80 -21.02
C ALA A 212 7.35 -4.41 -20.01
N VAL A 213 6.34 -5.12 -20.50
CA VAL A 213 5.34 -5.80 -19.68
C VAL A 213 5.99 -6.89 -18.82
N ARG A 214 6.96 -7.66 -19.36
CA ARG A 214 7.68 -8.71 -18.64
C ARG A 214 8.44 -8.17 -17.43
N ARG A 215 9.15 -7.05 -17.58
CA ARG A 215 9.94 -6.41 -16.51
C ARG A 215 9.07 -5.85 -15.38
N ALA A 216 7.84 -5.47 -15.68
CA ALA A 216 6.98 -4.81 -14.70
C ALA A 216 6.44 -5.78 -13.61
N PRO A 217 6.32 -5.37 -12.33
CA PRO A 217 5.81 -6.22 -11.27
C PRO A 217 4.29 -6.41 -11.36
N ASN A 218 3.83 -7.67 -11.27
CA ASN A 218 2.43 -8.08 -11.52
C ASN A 218 1.38 -7.24 -10.77
N TRP A 219 1.62 -6.97 -9.49
CA TRP A 219 0.65 -6.36 -8.58
C TRP A 219 0.98 -4.90 -8.22
N LYS A 220 1.67 -4.18 -9.10
CA LYS A 220 1.81 -2.72 -8.95
C LYS A 220 0.42 -2.09 -8.94
N SER A 221 0.24 -1.03 -8.15
CA SER A 221 -1.05 -0.36 -8.07
C SER A 221 -1.51 0.14 -9.44
N PRO A 222 -2.77 -0.12 -9.81
CA PRO A 222 -3.30 0.25 -11.11
C PRO A 222 -3.53 1.77 -11.17
N GLY A 223 -3.67 2.30 -12.38
CA GLY A 223 -4.04 3.69 -12.62
C GLY A 223 -5.55 3.89 -12.49
N LEU A 224 -6.08 4.88 -13.23
CA LEU A 224 -7.51 5.12 -13.36
C LEU A 224 -8.25 3.97 -14.08
N ASP A 225 -7.51 3.24 -14.92
CA ASP A 225 -7.93 2.03 -15.65
C ASP A 225 -8.28 0.85 -14.75
N GLY A 226 -7.72 0.78 -13.54
CA GLY A 226 -7.91 -0.36 -12.65
C GLY A 226 -7.22 -1.65 -13.12
N LEU A 227 -6.48 -1.61 -14.23
CA LEU A 227 -5.81 -2.75 -14.83
C LEU A 227 -4.45 -2.98 -14.15
N HIS A 228 -4.09 -4.23 -13.91
CA HIS A 228 -2.80 -4.61 -13.36
C HIS A 228 -1.90 -5.23 -14.44
N HIS A 229 -0.58 -5.06 -14.33
CA HIS A 229 0.42 -5.69 -15.20
C HIS A 229 0.25 -7.22 -15.28
N TYR A 230 -0.27 -7.85 -14.22
CA TYR A 230 -0.64 -9.27 -14.23
C TYR A 230 -1.49 -9.66 -15.45
N TRP A 231 -2.49 -8.85 -15.79
CA TRP A 231 -3.39 -9.12 -16.91
C TRP A 231 -2.72 -8.88 -18.26
N LEU A 232 -1.93 -7.81 -18.39
CA LEU A 232 -1.15 -7.53 -19.59
C LEU A 232 -0.12 -8.63 -19.90
N LYS A 233 0.48 -9.23 -18.86
CA LYS A 233 1.32 -10.43 -19.01
C LYS A 233 0.54 -11.66 -19.44
N GLY A 234 -0.71 -11.79 -19.02
CA GLY A 234 -1.56 -12.91 -19.41
C GLY A 234 -2.10 -12.78 -20.83
N PHE A 235 -2.35 -11.55 -21.28
CA PHE A 235 -2.98 -11.24 -22.56
C PHE A 235 -1.96 -10.97 -23.66
N MET A 236 -1.07 -11.91 -23.96
CA MET A 236 -0.01 -11.74 -24.98
C MET A 236 -0.54 -11.26 -26.34
N VAL A 237 -1.78 -11.62 -26.70
CA VAL A 237 -2.41 -11.20 -27.97
C VAL A 237 -2.64 -9.69 -28.06
N CYS A 238 -2.66 -8.95 -26.94
CA CYS A 238 -2.81 -7.50 -26.98
C CYS A 238 -1.50 -6.76 -27.30
N HIS A 239 -0.34 -7.41 -27.21
CA HIS A 239 0.97 -6.74 -27.36
C HIS A 239 1.14 -6.15 -28.76
N SER A 240 0.68 -6.85 -29.81
CA SER A 240 0.72 -6.36 -31.18
C SER A 240 -0.20 -5.16 -31.41
N VAL A 241 -1.40 -5.18 -30.83
CA VAL A 241 -2.38 -4.09 -30.92
C VAL A 241 -1.88 -2.85 -30.17
N LEU A 242 -1.34 -3.05 -28.97
CA LEU A 242 -0.75 -1.98 -28.16
C LEU A 242 0.44 -1.34 -28.88
N ALA A 243 1.36 -2.13 -29.45
CA ALA A 243 2.51 -1.61 -30.19
C ALA A 243 2.07 -0.70 -31.35
N ARG A 244 1.10 -1.15 -32.16
CA ARG A 244 0.52 -0.34 -33.25
C ARG A 244 -0.07 0.96 -32.74
N GLN A 245 -0.92 0.89 -31.72
CA GLN A 245 -1.62 2.08 -31.20
C GLN A 245 -0.67 3.05 -30.49
N PHE A 246 0.38 2.55 -29.83
CA PHE A 246 1.44 3.38 -29.28
C PHE A 246 2.23 4.10 -30.36
N GLN A 247 2.58 3.40 -31.45
CA GLN A 247 3.25 4.03 -32.58
C GLN A 247 2.38 5.11 -33.24
N GLU A 248 1.08 4.85 -33.39
CA GLU A 248 0.12 5.83 -33.90
C GLU A 248 0.06 7.08 -32.99
N ALA A 249 0.03 6.88 -31.67
CA ALA A 249 0.03 7.98 -30.69
C ALA A 249 1.33 8.82 -30.74
N LEU A 250 2.49 8.17 -30.90
CA LEU A 250 3.77 8.86 -31.11
C LEU A 250 3.76 9.68 -32.39
N ASN A 251 3.29 9.10 -33.50
CA ASN A 251 3.24 9.76 -34.80
C ASN A 251 2.29 10.98 -34.80
N GLN A 252 1.15 10.87 -34.12
CA GLN A 252 0.17 11.95 -33.98
C GLN A 252 0.55 12.98 -32.92
N LYS A 253 1.58 12.70 -32.10
CA LYS A 253 2.00 13.52 -30.95
C LYS A 253 0.84 13.81 -29.98
N SER A 254 -0.08 12.86 -29.85
CA SER A 254 -1.30 13.02 -29.07
C SER A 254 -1.61 11.73 -28.31
N LEU A 255 -1.87 11.87 -27.02
CA LEU A 255 -2.27 10.77 -26.14
C LEU A 255 -3.66 11.03 -25.56
N PRO A 256 -4.49 9.99 -25.39
CA PRO A 256 -5.80 10.15 -24.77
C PRO A 256 -5.69 10.70 -23.34
N SER A 257 -6.71 11.45 -22.92
CA SER A 257 -6.75 12.04 -21.57
C SER A 257 -6.65 11.00 -20.44
N LEU A 258 -7.15 9.78 -20.68
CA LEU A 258 -7.01 8.66 -19.75
C LEU A 258 -5.54 8.36 -19.40
N PHE A 259 -4.64 8.53 -20.37
CA PHE A 259 -3.21 8.23 -20.26
C PHE A 259 -2.41 9.38 -19.66
N THR A 260 -2.91 10.61 -19.76
CA THR A 260 -2.26 11.82 -19.22
C THR A 260 -2.81 12.21 -17.84
N THR A 261 -3.90 11.58 -17.40
CA THR A 261 -4.49 11.77 -16.07
C THR A 261 -4.13 10.60 -15.16
N GLY A 262 -3.95 10.88 -13.86
CA GLY A 262 -3.59 9.84 -12.89
C GLY A 262 -4.20 10.09 -11.51
N ILE A 263 -4.20 9.05 -10.68
CA ILE A 263 -4.65 9.16 -9.28
C ILE A 263 -3.48 9.60 -8.42
N THR A 264 -3.64 10.72 -7.72
CA THR A 264 -2.63 11.25 -6.82
C THR A 264 -2.89 10.80 -5.39
N HIS A 265 -1.89 10.15 -4.78
CA HIS A 265 -1.94 9.77 -3.37
C HIS A 265 -0.96 10.58 -2.53
N LEU A 266 -1.42 11.00 -1.35
CA LEU A 266 -0.61 11.68 -0.34
C LEU A 266 0.08 10.64 0.55
N VAL A 267 1.40 10.56 0.49
CA VAL A 267 2.19 9.62 1.29
C VAL A 267 2.97 10.38 2.39
N PRO A 268 2.79 10.04 3.67
CA PRO A 268 3.49 10.73 4.76
C PRO A 268 4.99 10.43 4.75
N LYS A 269 5.81 11.46 5.02
CA LYS A 269 7.29 11.38 5.01
C LYS A 269 7.87 10.39 6.02
N ASN A 270 7.29 10.31 7.22
CA ASN A 270 7.66 9.38 8.27
C ASN A 270 6.41 8.84 8.99
N GLN A 271 6.36 7.54 9.27
CA GLN A 271 5.23 6.90 9.96
C GLN A 271 5.07 7.35 11.45
N GLY A 272 5.98 8.19 11.97
CA GLY A 272 6.00 8.63 13.37
C GLY A 272 5.98 10.14 13.62
N GLN A 273 6.01 10.99 12.59
CA GLN A 273 5.94 12.45 12.77
C GLN A 273 4.85 13.02 11.86
N ARG A 274 3.62 13.02 12.37
CA ARG A 274 2.61 14.02 11.99
C ARG A 274 2.67 15.14 13.01
N CYS A 275 3.79 15.85 13.07
CA CYS A 275 3.87 17.10 13.81
C CYS A 275 3.26 18.22 12.95
N SER A 276 2.56 19.16 13.58
CA SER A 276 1.73 20.20 12.95
C SER A 276 2.51 21.34 12.27
N ALA A 277 3.60 21.03 11.56
CA ALA A 277 4.43 22.06 10.94
C ALA A 277 4.55 21.82 9.43
N SER A 278 3.72 22.55 8.68
CA SER A 278 3.73 22.73 7.22
C SER A 278 3.41 21.52 6.32
N LEU A 279 2.58 21.74 5.29
CA LEU A 279 2.30 20.77 4.22
C LEU A 279 3.58 20.25 3.54
N LEU A 280 4.63 21.10 3.49
CA LEU A 280 5.96 20.80 2.95
C LEU A 280 6.73 19.74 3.76
N GLN A 281 6.48 19.61 5.06
CA GLN A 281 7.20 18.66 5.92
C GLN A 281 6.48 17.30 6.01
N LEU A 282 5.18 17.26 5.70
CA LEU A 282 4.32 16.09 5.85
C LEU A 282 4.37 15.11 4.68
N LEU A 283 4.74 15.53 3.47
CA LEU A 283 4.58 14.70 2.26
C LEU A 283 5.93 14.28 1.69
N LYS A 284 6.13 12.96 1.55
CA LYS A 284 7.36 12.43 0.95
C LYS A 284 7.40 12.70 -0.54
N GLU A 285 6.31 12.39 -1.22
CA GLU A 285 6.20 12.35 -2.67
C GLU A 285 4.70 12.39 -3.03
N LEU A 286 4.33 13.14 -4.06
CA LEU A 286 3.08 12.89 -4.78
C LEU A 286 3.33 11.69 -5.69
N HIS A 287 2.67 10.57 -5.41
CA HIS A 287 2.69 9.44 -6.35
C HIS A 287 1.49 9.56 -7.26
N GLN A 288 1.74 9.96 -8.52
CA GLN A 288 0.76 9.87 -9.58
C GLN A 288 0.74 8.44 -10.12
N ARG A 289 -0.43 7.80 -10.05
CA ARG A 289 -0.66 6.48 -10.64
C ARG A 289 -1.28 6.67 -12.02
N LEU A 290 -0.43 6.61 -13.04
CA LEU A 290 -0.84 6.58 -14.45
C LEU A 290 -1.28 5.16 -14.86
N PRO A 291 -2.07 5.03 -15.93
CA PRO A 291 -2.45 3.74 -16.49
C PRO A 291 -1.27 2.81 -16.78
N VAL A 292 -1.55 1.52 -16.79
CA VAL A 292 -0.59 0.44 -17.08
C VAL A 292 -0.38 0.23 -18.57
N ASN A 293 -0.80 1.17 -19.41
CA ASN A 293 -0.38 1.20 -20.80
C ASN A 293 0.53 2.42 -21.01
N TYR A 294 0.39 3.47 -20.18
CA TYR A 294 1.25 4.65 -20.25
C TYR A 294 2.68 4.36 -19.78
N LYS A 295 2.84 3.62 -18.67
CA LYS A 295 4.17 3.34 -18.09
C LYS A 295 5.02 2.48 -19.01
N GLU A 296 4.37 1.65 -19.80
CA GLU A 296 4.93 0.76 -20.79
C GLU A 296 5.44 1.60 -21.95
N LEU A 297 4.59 2.49 -22.48
CA LEU A 297 5.00 3.49 -23.47
C LEU A 297 6.20 4.31 -22.99
N GLU A 298 6.13 4.84 -21.78
CA GLU A 298 7.23 5.60 -21.16
C GLU A 298 8.51 4.75 -21.08
N SER A 299 8.41 3.50 -20.62
CA SER A 299 9.57 2.61 -20.52
C SER A 299 10.21 2.28 -21.87
N MET A 300 9.41 2.12 -22.93
CA MET A 300 9.93 1.87 -24.28
C MET A 300 10.64 3.09 -24.84
N VAL A 301 10.07 4.28 -24.67
CA VAL A 301 10.71 5.54 -25.09
C VAL A 301 12.00 5.79 -24.30
N LEU A 302 12.00 5.54 -22.99
CA LEU A 302 13.19 5.68 -22.14
C LEU A 302 14.31 4.72 -22.55
N LEU A 303 14.00 3.46 -22.88
CA LEU A 303 15.00 2.51 -23.37
C LEU A 303 15.64 2.99 -24.68
N SER A 304 14.83 3.50 -25.61
CA SER A 304 15.33 4.05 -26.87
C SER A 304 16.21 5.30 -26.64
N LEU A 305 15.84 6.16 -25.69
CA LEU A 305 16.66 7.31 -25.29
C LEU A 305 17.98 6.88 -24.64
N GLU A 306 17.97 5.88 -23.76
CA GLU A 306 19.19 5.34 -23.15
C GLU A 306 20.14 4.74 -24.18
N GLU A 307 19.62 4.07 -25.21
CA GLU A 307 20.41 3.55 -26.33
C GLU A 307 21.04 4.68 -27.15
N ALA A 308 20.27 5.73 -27.47
CA ALA A 308 20.78 6.91 -28.17
C ALA A 308 21.88 7.62 -27.36
N ILE A 309 21.69 7.79 -26.04
CA ILE A 309 22.69 8.38 -25.14
C ILE A 309 23.96 7.51 -25.08
N LYS A 310 23.82 6.19 -25.03
CA LYS A 310 24.97 5.27 -25.08
C LYS A 310 25.71 5.37 -26.42
N ALA A 311 25.00 5.48 -27.54
CA ALA A 311 25.61 5.65 -28.86
C ALA A 311 26.40 6.97 -28.96
N ILE A 312 25.83 8.07 -28.45
CA ILE A 312 26.52 9.36 -28.34
C ILE A 312 27.77 9.23 -27.49
N ASN A 313 27.65 8.70 -26.26
CA ASN A 313 28.79 8.54 -25.36
C ASN A 313 29.89 7.64 -25.95
N SER A 314 29.52 6.58 -26.67
CA SER A 314 30.49 5.69 -27.34
C SER A 314 31.28 6.40 -28.45
N ASN A 315 30.64 7.34 -29.15
CA ASN A 315 31.27 8.17 -30.19
C ASN A 315 32.04 9.37 -29.59
N THR A 316 31.73 9.80 -28.36
CA THR A 316 32.36 10.97 -27.71
C THR A 316 33.50 10.59 -26.75
N ILE A 317 33.62 9.32 -26.35
CA ILE A 317 34.70 8.83 -25.47
C ILE A 317 36.09 8.94 -26.13
N ILE A 318 36.18 9.22 -27.43
CA ILE A 318 37.46 9.52 -28.08
C ILE A 318 37.93 10.97 -27.81
N ASP A 319 37.06 11.92 -27.41
CA ASP A 319 37.42 13.35 -27.39
C ASP A 319 37.56 13.98 -25.99
N VAL A 320 36.94 13.43 -24.94
CA VAL A 320 36.93 14.10 -23.61
C VAL A 320 38.30 14.09 -22.92
N ALA A 321 39.15 13.09 -23.20
CA ALA A 321 40.52 13.04 -22.68
C ALA A 321 41.45 14.06 -23.36
N GLU A 322 41.17 14.43 -24.62
CA GLU A 322 41.95 15.39 -25.39
C GLU A 322 41.51 16.84 -25.10
N ILE A 323 40.20 17.04 -24.85
CA ILE A 323 39.60 18.35 -24.60
C ILE A 323 39.97 18.94 -23.22
N LEU A 324 40.20 18.11 -22.19
CA LEU A 324 40.47 18.62 -20.84
C LEU A 324 41.96 18.84 -20.52
N GLY A 325 42.90 18.52 -21.43
CA GLY A 325 44.32 18.85 -21.25
C GLY A 325 44.96 18.34 -19.94
N TYR A 326 44.43 17.30 -19.32
CA TYR A 326 44.99 16.76 -18.07
C TYR A 326 46.15 15.82 -18.40
N THR A 327 47.37 16.33 -18.28
CA THR A 327 48.55 15.48 -18.09
C THR A 327 48.44 14.71 -16.76
N PRO A 328 48.88 13.45 -16.69
CA PRO A 328 48.65 12.56 -15.55
C PRO A 328 49.62 12.79 -14.38
N GLU A 329 49.74 14.03 -13.88
CA GLU A 329 50.61 14.34 -12.71
C GLU A 329 49.88 14.97 -11.50
N ILE A 330 48.59 15.31 -11.61
CA ILE A 330 47.84 15.98 -10.51
C ILE A 330 46.83 15.02 -9.84
N ILE A 331 47.25 13.81 -9.45
CA ILE A 331 46.43 12.92 -8.61
C ILE A 331 47.11 12.60 -7.25
N ARG A 332 48.31 13.12 -6.97
CA ARG A 332 49.02 12.82 -5.72
C ARG A 332 48.98 13.88 -4.62
N GLN A 333 48.39 15.06 -4.81
CA GLN A 333 48.46 16.13 -3.78
C GLN A 333 47.16 16.47 -3.04
N ASP A 334 45.96 16.13 -3.54
CA ASP A 334 44.72 16.57 -2.87
C ASP A 334 44.12 15.59 -1.85
N ASN A 335 44.71 14.40 -1.67
CA ASN A 335 44.24 13.44 -0.66
C ASN A 335 44.88 13.60 0.74
N ALA A 336 45.71 14.63 0.97
CA ALA A 336 46.44 14.80 2.22
C ALA A 336 45.86 15.87 3.18
N THR A 337 44.88 16.70 2.77
CA THR A 337 44.56 17.94 3.51
C THR A 337 43.16 18.00 4.14
N VAL A 338 42.34 16.95 4.05
CA VAL A 338 40.96 16.97 4.62
C VAL A 338 40.80 16.09 5.87
N ALA A 339 41.83 15.36 6.27
CA ALA A 339 41.75 14.48 7.42
C ALA A 339 42.22 15.12 8.74
N HIS A 340 41.87 16.37 9.08
CA HIS A 340 42.02 16.92 10.44
C HIS A 340 41.11 18.16 10.66
N SER A 341 39.82 17.95 10.94
CA SER A 341 39.02 18.83 11.81
C SER A 341 37.61 18.28 11.95
N THR A 342 37.37 17.45 12.98
CA THR A 342 36.08 17.31 13.69
C THR A 342 36.26 16.35 14.86
N TYR A 343 36.95 16.82 15.90
CA TYR A 343 36.74 16.37 17.27
C TYR A 343 37.04 17.55 18.20
N LYS A 344 35.98 18.19 18.69
CA LYS A 344 35.88 18.78 20.03
C LYS A 344 34.42 18.89 20.40
#